data_AF-A0A0M3BUL1-F1
#
_entry.id   AF-A0A0M3BUL1-F1
#
_cell.length_a   1.000
_cell.length_b   1.000
_cell.length_c   1.000
_cell.angle_alpha   90.00
_cell.angle_beta   90.00
_cell.angle_gamma   90.00
#
_symmetry.space_group_name_H-M   'P 1'
#
loop_
_entity.id
_entity.type
_entity.pdbx_description
1 polymer ?
#
loop_
_entity_poly.entity_id
_entity_poly.type
_entity_poly.pdbx_seq_one_letter_code
_entity_poly.pdbx_strand_id
1 'polypeptide(L)'
;MMVSLMGATGLAGTLHAQEPPKFDTGMIPSQHIFLPDGEADASVFLISDTAGWSNTDEQEAKALVEKGAAVVGIDFPSYLAALRKDDGDCIYMISDVEALAQQIQRATGNSSYRPPIIAGIGEGGALALAMIAQSPVATIGEAVAVDPAAGIPLTKQLCTPASKEQRGDRMVYGLTDGELPAGVTVLFSKSADQDGRDHVAALTAAHPDIEVQDIDDAPADALLQTLSDRGEASGDADNPLGLPLTVLETAPKFDTMAVVYSGDGGWRDIDKEIGGALQSSGIPTVGVDSLRYFWSERKPQDVADDLTRIIDTYRHQWHVKHVLLVGYSFGADVLPATYNLLTDKEKQHIAQISLLAVSHEVDYEVSVSGWLGVAGDGSAGDPASDIRKIDPALVQCFYGTDDDDDDACPTLKDTPVEIIPVDGGHHFDGDYEALAKRITDGLTKRLGR
;
A
#
# COMPACT_ATOMS: atom_id res chain seq x y z
N MET A 1 49.55 52.03 -36.44
CA MET A 1 49.05 51.89 -35.05
C MET A 1 47.57 51.55 -35.14
N MET A 2 47.25 50.26 -35.11
CA MET A 2 45.88 49.74 -35.10
C MET A 2 45.70 48.98 -33.79
N VAL A 3 44.73 49.42 -32.99
CA VAL A 3 44.33 48.83 -31.71
C VAL A 3 43.53 47.56 -32.01
N SER A 4 43.98 46.40 -31.54
CA SER A 4 43.17 45.16 -31.50
C SER A 4 42.51 45.04 -30.13
N LEU A 5 41.18 44.98 -30.10
CA LEU A 5 40.39 44.61 -28.92
C LEU A 5 40.43 43.10 -28.74
N MET A 6 40.78 42.64 -27.53
CA MET A 6 40.51 41.30 -27.04
C MET A 6 39.01 41.17 -26.70
N GLY A 7 38.33 40.18 -27.27
CA GLY A 7 36.98 39.76 -26.87
C GLY A 7 37.05 38.44 -26.11
N ALA A 8 36.57 38.44 -24.87
CA ALA A 8 36.47 37.25 -24.03
C ALA A 8 35.10 36.56 -24.20
N THR A 9 35.17 35.24 -24.26
CA THR A 9 34.22 34.15 -23.95
C THR A 9 32.75 34.43 -23.56
N GLY A 10 31.88 33.59 -24.12
CA GLY A 10 30.61 33.18 -23.53
C GLY A 10 30.11 31.89 -24.19
N LEU A 11 30.46 30.73 -23.67
CA LEU A 11 29.81 29.45 -23.99
C LEU A 11 28.49 29.40 -23.20
N ALA A 12 27.38 29.69 -23.87
CA ALA A 12 26.05 29.45 -23.32
C ALA A 12 25.77 27.94 -23.36
N GLY A 13 25.80 27.29 -22.20
CA GLY A 13 25.24 25.95 -22.04
C GLY A 13 23.72 26.06 -22.10
N THR A 14 23.11 25.40 -23.09
CA THR A 14 21.67 25.24 -23.16
C THR A 14 21.24 24.26 -22.06
N LEU A 15 20.62 24.79 -21.00
CA LEU A 15 19.77 24.03 -20.09
C LEU A 15 18.68 23.37 -20.95
N HIS A 16 18.78 22.05 -21.15
CA HIS A 16 17.66 21.27 -21.66
C HIS A 16 16.63 21.22 -20.53
N ALA A 17 15.50 21.89 -20.69
CA ALA A 17 14.33 21.61 -19.86
C ALA A 17 13.95 20.14 -20.10
N GLN A 18 13.96 19.32 -19.04
CA GLN A 18 13.40 17.98 -19.10
C GLN A 18 11.92 18.10 -19.50
N GLU A 19 11.49 17.29 -20.47
CA GLU A 19 10.06 17.17 -20.76
C GLU A 19 9.34 16.70 -19.49
N PRO A 20 8.13 17.22 -19.21
CA PRO A 20 7.39 16.80 -18.03
C PRO A 20 7.16 15.28 -18.08
N PRO A 21 7.21 14.60 -16.92
CA PRO A 21 7.02 13.16 -16.86
C PRO A 21 5.66 12.78 -17.46
N LYS A 22 5.67 11.73 -18.30
CA LYS A 22 4.45 11.17 -18.85
C LYS A 22 3.98 10.04 -17.95
N PHE A 23 2.79 10.18 -17.38
CA PHE A 23 2.17 9.18 -16.51
C PHE A 23 1.23 8.28 -17.31
N ASP A 24 1.17 7.00 -16.93
CA ASP A 24 0.05 6.13 -17.28
C ASP A 24 -1.07 6.35 -16.25
N THR A 25 -2.23 6.76 -16.73
CA THR A 25 -3.37 7.15 -15.88
C THR A 25 -4.53 6.16 -15.96
N GLY A 26 -4.40 5.05 -16.68
CA GLY A 26 -5.46 4.06 -16.82
C GLY A 26 -6.78 4.68 -17.31
N MET A 27 -7.86 4.47 -16.56
CA MET A 27 -9.17 5.07 -16.83
C MET A 27 -9.29 6.54 -16.39
N ILE A 28 -8.36 7.05 -15.57
CA ILE A 28 -8.38 8.43 -15.09
C ILE A 28 -8.00 9.38 -16.24
N PRO A 29 -8.82 10.40 -16.57
CA PRO A 29 -8.46 11.40 -17.57
C PRO A 29 -7.22 12.20 -17.12
N SER A 30 -6.15 12.20 -17.93
CA SER A 30 -4.84 12.76 -17.59
C SER A 30 -4.72 14.31 -17.64
N GLN A 31 -5.84 15.02 -17.68
CA GLN A 31 -5.85 16.46 -18.02
C GLN A 31 -5.33 17.37 -16.90
N HIS A 32 -5.38 16.90 -15.65
CA HIS A 32 -5.11 17.73 -14.47
C HIS A 32 -4.14 17.01 -13.53
N ILE A 33 -2.84 17.20 -13.73
CA ILE A 33 -1.81 16.71 -12.82
C ILE A 33 -0.92 17.89 -12.46
N PHE A 34 -0.85 18.20 -11.18
CA PHE A 34 -0.07 19.29 -10.62
C PHE A 34 0.93 18.72 -9.62
N LEU A 35 2.21 19.07 -9.79
CA LEU A 35 3.29 18.55 -8.97
C LEU A 35 3.95 19.69 -8.19
N PRO A 36 4.37 19.47 -6.94
CA PRO A 36 5.21 20.41 -6.21
C PRO A 36 6.65 20.38 -6.75
N ASP A 37 7.43 21.38 -6.34
CA ASP A 37 8.88 21.36 -6.54
C ASP A 37 9.51 20.42 -5.50
N GLY A 38 10.04 19.27 -5.93
CA GLY A 38 10.69 18.30 -5.04
C GLY A 38 9.73 17.24 -4.50
N GLU A 39 10.06 16.63 -3.36
CA GLU A 39 9.27 15.55 -2.73
C GLU A 39 7.85 16.04 -2.41
N ALA A 40 6.86 15.20 -2.71
CA ALA A 40 5.46 15.47 -2.39
C ALA A 40 5.13 15.04 -0.96
N ASP A 41 4.67 15.97 -0.13
CA ASP A 41 4.28 15.69 1.26
C ASP A 41 2.97 14.89 1.35
N ALA A 42 2.12 15.03 0.33
CA ALA A 42 0.89 14.29 0.13
C ALA A 42 0.61 14.06 -1.37
N SER A 43 -0.19 13.05 -1.70
CA SER A 43 -0.76 12.84 -3.03
C SER A 43 -2.29 12.88 -2.94
N VAL A 44 -2.91 13.90 -3.55
CA VAL A 44 -4.36 14.15 -3.45
C VAL A 44 -5.02 13.90 -4.80
N PHE A 45 -6.00 13.01 -4.83
CA PHE A 45 -6.89 12.78 -5.96
C PHE A 45 -8.17 13.58 -5.71
N LEU A 46 -8.22 14.78 -6.29
CA LEU A 46 -9.31 15.75 -6.09
C LEU A 46 -10.36 15.54 -7.18
N ILE A 47 -11.60 15.21 -6.79
CA ILE A 47 -12.69 14.87 -7.68
C ILE A 47 -13.68 16.05 -7.73
N SER A 48 -13.89 16.60 -8.92
CA SER A 48 -14.85 17.69 -9.11
C SER A 48 -16.30 17.23 -8.98
N ASP A 49 -17.22 18.18 -8.85
CA ASP A 49 -18.66 17.90 -8.79
C ASP A 49 -19.30 17.79 -10.20
N THR A 50 -20.63 17.66 -10.27
CA THR A 50 -21.44 17.51 -11.50
C THR A 50 -21.10 18.42 -12.67
N ALA A 51 -20.63 19.65 -12.42
CA ALA A 51 -20.29 20.63 -13.45
C ALA A 51 -18.97 20.31 -14.18
N GLY A 52 -18.18 19.37 -13.66
CA GLY A 52 -16.83 19.08 -14.11
C GLY A 52 -15.79 20.01 -13.48
N TRP A 53 -14.53 19.78 -13.83
CA TRP A 53 -13.37 20.50 -13.34
C TRP A 53 -13.48 21.99 -13.67
N SER A 54 -13.49 22.82 -12.62
CA SER A 54 -13.75 24.25 -12.69
C SER A 54 -12.53 25.08 -12.31
N ASN A 55 -12.66 26.40 -12.43
CA ASN A 55 -11.62 27.33 -11.96
C ASN A 55 -11.44 27.29 -10.44
N THR A 56 -12.45 26.84 -9.68
CA THR A 56 -12.34 26.68 -8.22
C THR A 56 -11.47 25.48 -7.90
N ASP A 57 -11.74 24.32 -8.54
CA ASP A 57 -10.94 23.10 -8.36
C ASP A 57 -9.47 23.35 -8.77
N GLU A 58 -9.25 24.12 -9.84
CA GLU A 58 -7.89 24.49 -10.25
C GLU A 58 -7.18 25.40 -9.23
N GLN A 59 -7.90 26.28 -8.53
CA GLN A 59 -7.33 27.12 -7.48
C GLN A 59 -7.02 26.31 -6.22
N GLU A 60 -7.90 25.40 -5.82
CA GLU A 60 -7.69 24.47 -4.71
C GLU A 60 -6.47 23.59 -4.98
N ALA A 61 -6.37 23.00 -6.17
CA ALA A 61 -5.23 22.18 -6.57
C ALA A 61 -3.90 22.97 -6.46
N LYS A 62 -3.87 24.21 -6.94
CA LYS A 62 -2.68 25.08 -6.82
C LYS A 62 -2.35 25.42 -5.38
N ALA A 63 -3.35 25.71 -4.54
CA ALA A 63 -3.14 26.00 -3.13
C ALA A 63 -2.57 24.79 -2.36
N LEU A 64 -3.01 23.57 -2.70
CA LEU A 64 -2.46 22.34 -2.15
C LEU A 64 -1.01 22.11 -2.62
N VAL A 65 -0.71 22.40 -3.89
CA VAL A 65 0.66 22.31 -4.43
C VAL A 65 1.60 23.31 -3.76
N GLU A 66 1.14 24.52 -3.48
CA GLU A 66 1.90 25.52 -2.70
C GLU A 66 2.23 25.03 -1.27
N LYS A 67 1.46 24.06 -0.75
CA LYS A 67 1.69 23.37 0.53
C LYS A 67 2.45 22.04 0.39
N GLY A 68 3.02 21.75 -0.79
CA GLY A 68 3.84 20.56 -1.01
C GLY A 68 3.09 19.31 -1.44
N ALA A 69 1.77 19.38 -1.70
CA ALA A 69 1.02 18.22 -2.19
C ALA A 69 1.16 18.07 -3.72
N ALA A 70 1.25 16.82 -4.20
CA ALA A 70 0.92 16.52 -5.58
C ALA A 70 -0.61 16.34 -5.73
N VAL A 71 -1.20 16.91 -6.78
CA VAL A 71 -2.65 16.87 -7.00
C VAL A 71 -2.97 16.27 -8.37
N VAL A 72 -3.78 15.22 -8.37
CA VAL A 72 -4.44 14.67 -9.55
C VAL A 72 -5.89 15.13 -9.54
N GLY A 73 -6.24 15.99 -10.48
CA GLY A 73 -7.61 16.43 -10.69
C GLY A 73 -8.41 15.43 -11.52
N ILE A 74 -9.51 14.94 -10.98
CA ILE A 74 -10.45 14.05 -11.66
C ILE A 74 -11.68 14.86 -12.06
N ASP A 75 -11.81 15.13 -13.36
CA ASP A 75 -13.05 15.66 -13.92
C ASP A 75 -14.15 14.59 -13.85
N PHE A 76 -15.10 14.76 -12.93
CA PHE A 76 -16.12 13.75 -12.63
C PHE A 76 -16.95 13.32 -13.85
N PRO A 77 -17.50 14.23 -14.69
CA PRO A 77 -18.24 13.84 -15.88
C PRO A 77 -17.40 13.04 -16.89
N SER A 78 -16.16 13.46 -17.15
CA SER A 78 -15.26 12.75 -18.06
C SER A 78 -14.85 11.40 -17.51
N TYR A 79 -14.59 11.31 -16.20
CA TYR A 79 -14.21 10.05 -15.58
C TYR A 79 -15.37 9.05 -15.60
N LEU A 80 -16.60 9.46 -15.24
CA LEU A 80 -17.75 8.58 -15.38
C LEU A 80 -18.00 8.15 -16.83
N ALA A 81 -17.70 8.99 -17.81
CA ALA A 81 -17.77 8.61 -19.22
C ALA A 81 -16.69 7.59 -19.62
N ALA A 82 -15.52 7.63 -19.00
CA ALA A 82 -14.47 6.62 -19.16
C ALA A 82 -14.87 5.29 -18.50
N LEU A 83 -15.30 5.33 -17.25
CA LEU A 83 -15.76 4.16 -16.49
C LEU A 83 -16.92 3.41 -17.17
N ARG A 84 -17.85 4.12 -17.82
CA ARG A 84 -18.94 3.47 -18.58
C ARG A 84 -18.48 2.70 -19.82
N LYS A 85 -17.26 2.95 -20.32
CA LYS A 85 -16.70 2.26 -21.48
C LYS A 85 -15.92 1.00 -21.10
N ASP A 86 -15.60 0.85 -19.82
CA ASP A 86 -14.97 -0.37 -19.32
C ASP A 86 -15.82 -1.59 -19.70
N ASP A 87 -15.19 -2.65 -20.19
CA ASP A 87 -15.83 -3.86 -20.70
C ASP A 87 -15.76 -5.04 -19.72
N GLY A 88 -15.14 -4.86 -18.55
CA GLY A 88 -15.12 -5.84 -17.46
C GLY A 88 -16.51 -6.14 -16.87
N ASP A 89 -16.62 -7.18 -16.03
CA ASP A 89 -17.89 -7.52 -15.38
C ASP A 89 -18.27 -6.51 -14.27
N CYS A 90 -17.28 -5.88 -13.67
CA CYS A 90 -17.40 -4.80 -12.69
C CYS A 90 -16.25 -3.80 -12.90
N ILE A 91 -16.38 -2.61 -12.34
CA ILE A 91 -15.38 -1.53 -12.44
C ILE A 91 -14.49 -1.55 -11.20
N TYR A 92 -13.17 -1.54 -11.37
CA TYR A 92 -12.21 -1.39 -10.29
C TYR A 92 -11.35 -0.14 -10.51
N MET A 93 -11.49 0.88 -9.65
CA MET A 93 -10.82 2.18 -9.84
C MET A 93 -9.50 2.30 -9.07
N ILE A 94 -9.31 1.48 -8.04
CA ILE A 94 -8.24 1.69 -7.06
C ILE A 94 -6.87 1.38 -7.65
N SER A 95 -6.78 0.43 -8.60
CA SER A 95 -5.52 0.13 -9.30
C SER A 95 -4.95 1.36 -10.01
N ASP A 96 -5.80 2.13 -10.69
CA ASP A 96 -5.37 3.32 -11.43
C ASP A 96 -4.91 4.43 -10.47
N VAL A 97 -5.61 4.60 -9.35
CA VAL A 97 -5.25 5.57 -8.30
C VAL A 97 -3.91 5.20 -7.65
N GLU A 98 -3.76 3.94 -7.24
CA GLU A 98 -2.55 3.42 -6.60
C GLU A 98 -1.33 3.54 -7.54
N ALA A 99 -1.46 3.05 -8.77
CA ALA A 99 -0.39 3.08 -9.77
C ALA A 99 0.02 4.52 -10.11
N LEU A 100 -0.94 5.44 -10.27
CA LEU A 100 -0.64 6.83 -10.57
C LEU A 100 0.01 7.54 -9.38
N ALA A 101 -0.44 7.28 -8.14
CA ALA A 101 0.18 7.83 -6.93
C ALA A 101 1.64 7.41 -6.80
N GLN A 102 1.93 6.13 -7.05
CA GLN A 102 3.29 5.60 -7.03
C GLN A 102 4.16 6.24 -8.11
N GLN A 103 3.68 6.31 -9.37
CA GLN A 103 4.42 6.97 -10.44
C GLN A 103 4.72 8.44 -10.13
N ILE A 104 3.76 9.17 -9.55
CA ILE A 104 3.93 10.56 -9.14
C ILE A 104 5.01 10.67 -8.06
N GLN A 105 4.93 9.87 -7.00
CA GLN A 105 5.89 9.92 -5.90
C GLN A 105 7.32 9.52 -6.33
N ARG A 106 7.44 8.65 -7.34
CA ARG A 106 8.72 8.39 -8.00
C ARG A 106 9.22 9.60 -8.79
N ALA A 107 8.35 10.24 -9.56
CA ALA A 107 8.70 11.41 -10.35
C ALA A 107 9.08 12.63 -9.49
N THR A 108 8.49 12.78 -8.31
CA THR A 108 8.80 13.83 -7.33
C THR A 108 9.99 13.48 -6.43
N GLY A 109 10.54 12.27 -6.55
CA GLY A 109 11.74 11.85 -5.82
C GLY A 109 11.51 11.51 -4.35
N ASN A 110 10.27 11.15 -3.97
CA ASN A 110 9.92 10.84 -2.60
C ASN A 110 10.79 9.70 -2.04
N SER A 111 11.36 9.91 -0.86
CA SER A 111 12.16 8.93 -0.13
C SER A 111 11.32 7.86 0.58
N SER A 112 10.02 8.10 0.75
CA SER A 112 9.08 7.13 1.32
C SER A 112 7.73 7.21 0.61
N TYR A 113 7.07 6.04 0.46
CA TYR A 113 5.73 5.96 -0.10
C TYR A 113 4.67 6.37 0.92
N ARG A 114 3.74 7.22 0.47
CA ARG A 114 2.56 7.66 1.23
C ARG A 114 1.30 7.26 0.47
N PRO A 115 0.37 6.49 1.05
CA PRO A 115 -0.91 6.21 0.42
C PRO A 115 -1.65 7.52 0.04
N PRO A 116 -2.31 7.58 -1.12
CA PRO A 116 -2.98 8.80 -1.58
C PRO A 116 -4.23 9.13 -0.76
N ILE A 117 -4.62 10.40 -0.78
CA ILE A 117 -5.88 10.92 -0.27
C ILE A 117 -6.85 11.05 -1.44
N ILE A 118 -8.09 10.57 -1.30
CA ILE A 118 -9.16 10.76 -2.27
C ILE A 118 -10.15 11.78 -1.72
N ALA A 119 -10.47 12.82 -2.48
CA ALA A 119 -11.23 13.93 -1.96
C ALA A 119 -12.23 14.48 -2.97
N GLY A 120 -13.39 14.96 -2.52
CA GLY A 120 -14.35 15.60 -3.42
C GLY A 120 -15.58 16.18 -2.74
N ILE A 121 -16.35 16.93 -3.52
CA ILE A 121 -17.58 17.59 -3.09
C ILE A 121 -18.77 17.01 -3.86
N GLY A 122 -19.95 16.87 -3.23
CA GLY A 122 -21.17 16.49 -3.93
C GLY A 122 -21.07 15.09 -4.56
N GLU A 123 -21.17 15.02 -5.89
CA GLU A 123 -20.96 13.75 -6.61
C GLU A 123 -19.50 13.27 -6.55
N GLY A 124 -18.53 14.18 -6.49
CA GLY A 124 -17.13 13.83 -6.28
C GLY A 124 -16.90 13.22 -4.90
N GLY A 125 -17.58 13.75 -3.88
CA GLY A 125 -17.58 13.19 -2.52
C GLY A 125 -18.24 11.81 -2.47
N ALA A 126 -19.36 11.63 -3.18
CA ALA A 126 -20.02 10.32 -3.32
C ALA A 126 -19.10 9.29 -3.99
N LEU A 127 -18.35 9.71 -5.02
CA LEU A 127 -17.38 8.85 -5.71
C LEU A 127 -16.19 8.50 -4.81
N ALA A 128 -15.71 9.43 -3.99
CA ALA A 128 -14.67 9.16 -3.00
C ALA A 128 -15.11 8.08 -2.00
N LEU A 129 -16.34 8.16 -1.47
CA LEU A 129 -16.89 7.12 -0.60
C LEU A 129 -17.08 5.77 -1.32
N ALA A 130 -17.51 5.79 -2.59
CA ALA A 130 -17.64 4.59 -3.39
C ALA A 130 -16.27 3.94 -3.71
N MET A 131 -15.21 4.74 -3.83
CA MET A 131 -13.84 4.23 -3.95
C MET A 131 -13.42 3.48 -2.68
N ILE A 132 -13.71 4.01 -1.49
CA ILE A 132 -13.44 3.30 -0.23
C ILE A 132 -14.15 1.94 -0.16
N ALA A 133 -15.36 1.82 -0.72
CA ALA A 133 -16.09 0.56 -0.75
C ALA A 133 -15.37 -0.57 -1.50
N GLN A 134 -14.48 -0.27 -2.45
CA GLN A 134 -13.67 -1.24 -3.21
C GLN A 134 -12.19 -1.25 -2.79
N SER A 135 -11.78 -0.39 -1.86
CA SER A 135 -10.37 -0.26 -1.47
C SER A 135 -9.92 -1.43 -0.60
N PRO A 136 -8.82 -2.11 -0.96
CA PRO A 136 -8.07 -2.91 -0.01
C PRO A 136 -7.53 -2.02 1.11
N VAL A 137 -7.37 -2.63 2.28
CA VAL A 137 -6.71 -1.98 3.43
C VAL A 137 -5.33 -1.47 3.05
N ALA A 138 -4.95 -0.30 3.57
CA ALA A 138 -3.64 0.33 3.38
C ALA A 138 -3.28 0.77 1.95
N THR A 139 -4.20 0.70 0.98
CA THR A 139 -3.98 1.25 -0.38
C THR A 139 -4.34 2.73 -0.47
N ILE A 140 -5.41 3.17 0.19
CA ILE A 140 -5.80 4.58 0.29
C ILE A 140 -5.50 5.05 1.72
N GLY A 141 -4.94 6.25 1.85
CA GLY A 141 -4.62 6.81 3.17
C GLY A 141 -5.87 7.35 3.86
N GLU A 142 -6.64 8.16 3.12
CA GLU A 142 -7.86 8.81 3.62
C GLU A 142 -8.82 9.13 2.47
N ALA A 143 -10.12 9.11 2.76
CA ALA A 143 -11.14 9.78 1.96
C ALA A 143 -11.73 11.00 2.69
N VAL A 144 -11.81 12.13 2.00
CA VAL A 144 -12.47 13.35 2.49
C VAL A 144 -13.64 13.70 1.58
N ALA A 145 -14.86 13.61 2.08
CA ALA A 145 -16.06 13.88 1.31
C ALA A 145 -16.84 15.06 1.90
N VAL A 146 -17.09 16.09 1.11
CA VAL A 146 -17.93 17.23 1.53
C VAL A 146 -19.26 17.20 0.83
N ASP A 147 -20.35 17.28 1.60
CA ASP A 147 -21.73 17.18 1.11
C ASP A 147 -21.94 16.00 0.14
N PRO A 148 -21.44 14.78 0.43
CA PRO A 148 -21.54 13.67 -0.50
C PRO A 148 -22.99 13.37 -0.82
N ALA A 149 -23.28 13.16 -2.11
CA ALA A 149 -24.55 12.64 -2.52
C ALA A 149 -24.70 11.14 -2.16
N ALA A 150 -25.93 10.63 -2.09
CA ALA A 150 -26.21 9.28 -1.59
C ALA A 150 -25.67 8.11 -2.44
N GLY A 151 -25.14 8.35 -3.64
CA GLY A 151 -24.65 7.31 -4.53
C GLY A 151 -24.13 7.87 -5.85
N ILE A 152 -23.49 7.05 -6.67
CA ILE A 152 -22.87 7.50 -7.93
C ILE A 152 -23.77 7.21 -9.13
N PRO A 153 -23.88 8.09 -10.15
CA PRO A 153 -24.69 7.91 -11.36
C PRO A 153 -24.05 6.94 -12.36
N LEU A 154 -23.77 5.73 -11.88
CA LEU A 154 -23.11 4.65 -12.57
C LEU A 154 -23.78 3.33 -12.18
N THR A 155 -24.55 2.75 -13.10
CA THR A 155 -25.29 1.50 -12.85
C THR A 155 -24.43 0.24 -13.02
N LYS A 156 -23.29 0.34 -13.71
CA LYS A 156 -22.29 -0.73 -13.75
C LYS A 156 -21.65 -0.82 -12.37
N GLN A 157 -21.63 -2.03 -11.81
CA GLN A 157 -21.22 -2.22 -10.42
C GLN A 157 -19.72 -2.07 -10.24
N LEU A 158 -19.31 -1.60 -9.07
CA LEU A 158 -17.92 -1.64 -8.64
C LEU A 158 -17.54 -3.08 -8.22
N CYS A 159 -16.27 -3.42 -8.42
CA CYS A 159 -15.69 -4.68 -7.96
C CYS A 159 -15.52 -4.63 -6.44
N THR A 160 -16.59 -4.92 -5.72
CA THR A 160 -16.61 -4.92 -4.25
C THR A 160 -17.58 -5.95 -3.68
N PRO A 161 -17.22 -6.60 -2.55
CA PRO A 161 -18.14 -7.42 -1.77
C PRO A 161 -19.14 -6.58 -0.95
N ALA A 162 -18.93 -5.26 -0.82
CA ALA A 162 -19.81 -4.38 -0.08
C ALA A 162 -21.25 -4.41 -0.61
N SER A 163 -22.19 -4.14 0.29
CA SER A 163 -23.60 -4.03 -0.07
C SER A 163 -23.81 -2.91 -1.11
N LYS A 164 -24.78 -3.11 -2.01
CA LYS A 164 -25.09 -2.16 -3.09
C LYS A 164 -26.57 -2.15 -3.42
N GLU A 165 -27.11 -0.96 -3.63
CA GLU A 165 -28.51 -0.73 -3.96
C GLU A 165 -28.61 0.22 -5.15
N GLN A 166 -29.30 -0.20 -6.21
CA GLN A 166 -29.59 0.67 -7.34
C GLN A 166 -30.81 1.55 -7.02
N ARG A 167 -30.64 2.88 -7.07
CA ARG A 167 -31.70 3.87 -6.93
C ARG A 167 -31.78 4.71 -8.21
N GLY A 168 -32.68 4.32 -9.12
CA GLY A 168 -32.80 4.95 -10.43
C GLY A 168 -31.57 4.67 -11.31
N ASP A 169 -30.89 5.72 -11.74
CA ASP A 169 -29.64 5.66 -12.50
C ASP A 169 -28.38 5.68 -11.62
N ARG A 170 -28.55 5.59 -10.29
CA ARG A 170 -27.47 5.64 -9.30
C ARG A 170 -27.27 4.30 -8.59
N MET A 171 -26.03 4.04 -8.20
CA MET A 171 -25.68 2.96 -7.28
C MET A 171 -25.24 3.56 -5.94
N VAL A 172 -25.90 3.12 -4.87
CA VAL A 172 -25.58 3.42 -3.47
C VAL A 172 -24.76 2.26 -2.92
N TYR A 173 -23.56 2.52 -2.42
CA TYR A 173 -22.69 1.50 -1.84
C TYR A 173 -22.66 1.61 -0.31
N GLY A 174 -22.72 0.47 0.36
CA GLY A 174 -22.24 0.34 1.73
C GLY A 174 -20.71 0.19 1.77
N LEU A 175 -20.19 -0.18 2.92
CA LEU A 175 -18.80 -0.62 3.09
C LEU A 175 -18.78 -2.10 3.47
N THR A 176 -17.63 -2.75 3.28
CA THR A 176 -17.42 -4.16 3.67
C THR A 176 -17.35 -4.26 5.19
N ASP A 177 -17.96 -5.31 5.76
CA ASP A 177 -17.90 -5.56 7.20
C ASP A 177 -16.45 -5.65 7.70
N GLY A 178 -16.17 -5.04 8.85
CA GLY A 178 -14.83 -5.03 9.46
C GLY A 178 -14.24 -3.64 9.62
N GLU A 179 -12.91 -3.59 9.74
CA GLU A 179 -12.14 -2.35 9.82
C GLU A 179 -12.26 -1.55 8.51
N LEU A 180 -12.33 -0.22 8.61
CA LEU A 180 -12.32 0.64 7.44
C LEU A 180 -10.98 0.49 6.69
N PRO A 181 -10.98 0.39 5.35
CA PRO A 181 -9.73 0.22 4.60
C PRO A 181 -8.85 1.48 4.57
N ALA A 182 -9.43 2.65 4.89
CA ALA A 182 -8.78 3.94 5.00
C ALA A 182 -9.55 4.83 6.00
N GLY A 183 -8.92 5.90 6.50
CA GLY A 183 -9.65 6.92 7.26
C GLY A 183 -10.74 7.57 6.40
N VAL A 184 -11.89 7.89 6.98
CA VAL A 184 -13.01 8.54 6.25
C VAL A 184 -13.49 9.74 7.04
N THR A 185 -13.37 10.92 6.43
CA THR A 185 -13.86 12.18 6.96
C THR A 185 -15.00 12.70 6.08
N VAL A 186 -16.16 12.94 6.68
CA VAL A 186 -17.32 13.52 6.01
C VAL A 186 -17.68 14.86 6.63
N LEU A 187 -17.73 15.90 5.81
CA LEU A 187 -18.13 17.25 6.22
C LEU A 187 -19.47 17.60 5.60
N PHE A 188 -20.37 18.13 6.42
CA PHE A 188 -21.68 18.59 5.94
C PHE A 188 -21.90 20.08 6.16
N SER A 189 -22.10 20.80 5.07
CA SER A 189 -22.58 22.17 5.09
C SER A 189 -24.10 22.23 5.37
N LYS A 190 -24.60 23.45 5.50
CA LYS A 190 -26.04 23.72 5.63
C LYS A 190 -26.83 23.40 4.35
N SER A 191 -26.16 23.30 3.20
CA SER A 191 -26.78 22.96 1.91
C SER A 191 -26.72 21.48 1.56
N ALA A 192 -26.10 20.65 2.40
CA ALA A 192 -26.04 19.21 2.21
C ALA A 192 -27.42 18.60 1.93
N ASP A 193 -27.48 17.75 0.89
CA ASP A 193 -28.69 17.01 0.55
C ASP A 193 -29.06 15.98 1.64
N GLN A 194 -30.35 15.83 1.91
CA GLN A 194 -30.82 14.95 2.98
C GLN A 194 -30.56 13.47 2.66
N ASP A 195 -30.67 13.05 1.39
CA ASP A 195 -30.41 11.65 1.03
C ASP A 195 -28.93 11.30 1.25
N GLY A 196 -28.03 12.27 0.97
CA GLY A 196 -26.60 12.15 1.26
C GLY A 196 -26.31 12.00 2.76
N ARG A 197 -26.94 12.83 3.60
CA ARG A 197 -26.86 12.72 5.06
C ARG A 197 -27.38 11.37 5.57
N ASP A 198 -28.49 10.90 5.04
CA ASP A 198 -29.10 9.62 5.42
C ASP A 198 -28.21 8.43 5.03
N HIS A 199 -27.57 8.50 3.85
CA HIS A 199 -26.61 7.47 3.42
C HIS A 199 -25.38 7.42 4.33
N VAL A 200 -24.75 8.55 4.62
CA VAL A 200 -23.60 8.62 5.53
C VAL A 200 -23.99 8.15 6.93
N ALA A 201 -25.17 8.50 7.44
CA ALA A 201 -25.66 8.01 8.72
C ALA A 201 -25.78 6.47 8.74
N ALA A 202 -26.19 5.85 7.63
CA ALA A 202 -26.20 4.40 7.51
C ALA A 202 -24.78 3.79 7.49
N LEU A 203 -23.82 4.44 6.82
CA LEU A 203 -22.42 4.03 6.84
C LEU A 203 -21.84 4.11 8.26
N THR A 204 -22.03 5.24 8.96
CA THR A 204 -21.53 5.45 10.33
C THR A 204 -22.17 4.49 11.34
N ALA A 205 -23.41 4.07 11.12
CA ALA A 205 -24.06 3.07 11.96
C ALA A 205 -23.38 1.69 11.86
N ALA A 206 -22.82 1.34 10.70
CA ALA A 206 -22.04 0.11 10.50
C ALA A 206 -20.55 0.30 10.86
N HIS A 207 -20.01 1.50 10.64
CA HIS A 207 -18.60 1.86 10.83
C HIS A 207 -18.49 3.14 11.68
N PRO A 208 -18.45 3.03 13.02
CA PRO A 208 -18.46 4.18 13.91
C PRO A 208 -17.19 5.04 13.85
N ASP A 209 -16.13 4.53 13.21
CA ASP A 209 -14.85 5.23 13.03
C ASP A 209 -14.88 6.26 11.89
N ILE A 210 -15.99 6.39 11.15
CA ILE A 210 -16.18 7.47 10.17
C ILE A 210 -16.36 8.80 10.93
N GLU A 211 -15.47 9.75 10.68
CA GLU A 211 -15.55 11.10 11.25
C GLU A 211 -16.60 11.92 10.50
N VAL A 212 -17.63 12.40 11.20
CA VAL A 212 -18.69 13.23 10.60
C VAL A 212 -18.78 14.55 11.34
N GLN A 213 -18.71 15.66 10.60
CA GLN A 213 -18.76 17.01 11.16
C GLN A 213 -19.70 17.92 10.36
N ASP A 214 -20.57 18.66 11.05
CA ASP A 214 -21.27 19.80 10.45
C ASP A 214 -20.36 21.04 10.43
N ILE A 215 -20.32 21.73 9.30
CA ILE A 215 -19.47 22.90 9.05
C ILE A 215 -20.30 24.15 8.74
N ASP A 216 -19.76 25.31 9.13
CA ASP A 216 -20.34 26.62 8.80
C ASP A 216 -19.72 27.23 7.52
N ASP A 217 -18.51 26.79 7.16
CA ASP A 217 -17.76 27.27 6.00
C ASP A 217 -18.37 26.79 4.67
N ALA A 218 -17.95 27.43 3.57
CA ALA A 218 -18.32 26.96 2.24
C ALA A 218 -17.68 25.58 1.97
N PRO A 219 -18.35 24.67 1.24
CA PRO A 219 -17.83 23.33 0.98
C PRO A 219 -16.40 23.28 0.43
N ALA A 220 -16.10 24.14 -0.55
CA ALA A 220 -14.78 24.32 -1.15
C ALA A 220 -13.70 24.72 -0.13
N ASP A 221 -13.98 25.75 0.67
CA ASP A 221 -13.07 26.26 1.68
C ASP A 221 -12.80 25.20 2.76
N ALA A 222 -13.84 24.48 3.18
CA ALA A 222 -13.71 23.40 4.17
C ALA A 222 -12.88 22.23 3.63
N LEU A 223 -13.13 21.81 2.38
CA LEU A 223 -12.33 20.74 1.75
C LEU A 223 -10.85 21.14 1.68
N LEU A 224 -10.56 22.34 1.19
CA LEU A 224 -9.18 22.84 1.07
C LEU A 224 -8.50 22.92 2.44
N GLN A 225 -9.21 23.40 3.47
CA GLN A 225 -8.68 23.50 4.83
C GLN A 225 -8.37 22.12 5.41
N THR A 226 -9.29 21.16 5.30
CA THR A 226 -9.07 19.80 5.79
C THR A 226 -7.89 19.13 5.10
N LEU A 227 -7.81 19.22 3.77
CA LEU A 227 -6.70 18.62 3.01
C LEU A 227 -5.35 19.29 3.32
N SER A 228 -5.36 20.60 3.55
CA SER A 228 -4.17 21.34 3.96
C SER A 228 -3.61 20.87 5.30
N ASP A 229 -4.48 20.61 6.28
CA ASP A 229 -4.06 20.24 7.62
C ASP A 229 -3.46 18.82 7.67
N ARG A 230 -3.81 17.96 6.70
CA ARG A 230 -3.27 16.59 6.58
C ARG A 230 -1.85 16.54 6.03
N GLY A 231 -1.50 17.45 5.10
CA GLY A 231 -0.16 17.53 4.52
C GLY A 231 0.95 17.81 5.55
N GLU A 232 0.60 18.39 6.69
CA GLU A 232 1.55 18.70 7.77
C GLU A 232 1.74 17.53 8.77
N ALA A 233 0.86 16.53 8.77
CA ALA A 233 0.76 15.51 9.83
C ALA A 233 1.37 14.14 9.49
N SER A 234 1.65 13.84 8.22
CA SER A 234 2.00 12.49 7.76
C SER A 234 3.46 12.05 8.02
N GLY A 235 4.26 12.79 8.77
CA GLY A 235 5.73 12.67 8.80
C GLY A 235 6.36 11.36 9.32
N ASP A 236 5.84 10.73 10.37
CA ASP A 236 6.62 9.74 11.14
C ASP A 236 5.92 8.38 11.28
N ALA A 237 6.72 7.32 11.29
CA ALA A 237 6.26 6.02 11.76
C ALA A 237 6.03 6.10 13.28
N ASP A 238 4.80 5.86 13.73
CA ASP A 238 4.37 5.91 15.14
C ASP A 238 4.94 4.78 16.03
N ASN A 239 6.20 4.38 15.82
CA ASN A 239 6.87 3.38 16.63
C ASN A 239 8.33 3.78 16.93
N PRO A 240 8.90 3.26 18.03
CA PRO A 240 10.25 3.66 18.48
C PRO A 240 11.37 3.28 17.51
N LEU A 241 11.10 2.49 16.48
CA LEU A 241 12.10 2.06 15.50
C LEU A 241 12.15 2.95 14.26
N GLY A 242 11.14 3.81 14.03
CA GLY A 242 11.08 4.64 12.82
C GLY A 242 10.96 3.80 11.54
N LEU A 243 10.42 2.58 11.65
CA LEU A 243 10.25 1.62 10.56
C LEU A 243 8.77 1.49 10.21
N PRO A 244 8.37 1.15 8.98
CA PRO A 244 6.97 0.98 8.62
C PRO A 244 6.44 -0.37 9.15
N LEU A 245 6.14 -0.41 10.45
CA LEU A 245 5.76 -1.62 11.19
C LEU A 245 4.30 -1.60 11.60
N THR A 246 3.65 -2.75 11.51
CA THR A 246 2.37 -3.04 12.17
C THR A 246 2.61 -3.99 13.34
N VAL A 247 2.20 -3.58 14.54
CA VAL A 247 2.41 -4.36 15.76
C VAL A 247 1.10 -5.03 16.19
N LEU A 248 1.05 -6.35 16.09
CA LEU A 248 -0.11 -7.17 16.46
C LEU A 248 0.14 -7.85 17.80
N GLU A 249 -0.23 -7.18 18.89
CA GLU A 249 0.01 -7.69 20.24
C GLU A 249 -0.96 -8.80 20.64
N THR A 250 -0.46 -9.80 21.36
CA THR A 250 -1.27 -10.86 22.00
C THR A 250 -0.48 -11.47 23.15
N ALA A 251 -1.16 -12.17 24.06
CA ALA A 251 -0.48 -12.92 25.11
C ALA A 251 0.30 -14.11 24.50
N PRO A 252 1.64 -14.19 24.65
CA PRO A 252 2.42 -15.22 23.98
C PRO A 252 2.14 -16.62 24.55
N LYS A 253 1.65 -17.54 23.70
CA LYS A 253 1.42 -18.95 24.07
C LYS A 253 2.60 -19.86 23.73
N PHE A 254 3.44 -19.45 22.78
CA PHE A 254 4.52 -20.28 22.25
C PHE A 254 5.91 -19.96 22.81
N ASP A 255 6.06 -18.92 23.65
CA ASP A 255 7.39 -18.31 23.95
C ASP A 255 8.08 -17.82 22.67
N THR A 256 7.29 -17.39 21.69
CA THR A 256 7.71 -16.99 20.33
C THR A 256 6.99 -15.73 19.90
N MET A 257 7.69 -14.83 19.21
CA MET A 257 7.09 -13.77 18.38
C MET A 257 7.31 -14.06 16.89
N ALA A 258 6.48 -13.48 16.03
CA ALA A 258 6.69 -13.50 14.59
C ALA A 258 7.21 -12.15 14.08
N VAL A 259 8.07 -12.19 13.06
CA VAL A 259 8.36 -11.05 12.17
C VAL A 259 7.95 -11.45 10.77
N VAL A 260 7.02 -10.72 10.17
CA VAL A 260 6.45 -11.02 8.86
C VAL A 260 6.86 -9.92 7.89
N TYR A 261 7.55 -10.25 6.79
CA TYR A 261 7.84 -9.33 5.70
C TYR A 261 6.79 -9.52 4.61
N SER A 262 6.08 -8.45 4.26
CA SER A 262 5.00 -8.50 3.27
C SER A 262 5.51 -8.71 1.84
N GLY A 263 4.57 -8.96 0.93
CA GLY A 263 4.81 -8.78 -0.50
C GLY A 263 5.12 -7.32 -0.85
N ASP A 264 5.48 -7.08 -2.11
CA ASP A 264 5.83 -5.77 -2.66
C ASP A 264 4.64 -4.78 -2.67
N GLY A 265 3.41 -5.26 -2.56
CA GLY A 265 2.21 -4.45 -2.37
C GLY A 265 2.02 -3.86 -0.96
N GLY A 266 2.90 -4.17 -0.01
CA GLY A 266 2.85 -3.68 1.37
C GLY A 266 2.00 -4.55 2.31
N TRP A 267 1.80 -4.09 3.55
CA TRP A 267 1.13 -4.85 4.61
C TRP A 267 -0.40 -4.91 4.42
N ARG A 268 -0.87 -5.79 3.52
CA ARG A 268 -2.28 -5.97 3.15
C ARG A 268 -2.65 -7.43 2.89
N ASP A 269 -3.95 -7.69 2.72
CA ASP A 269 -4.51 -8.98 2.26
C ASP A 269 -3.86 -10.21 2.96
N ILE A 270 -3.18 -11.09 2.21
CA ILE A 270 -2.46 -12.27 2.71
C ILE A 270 -1.55 -11.99 3.91
N ASP A 271 -0.80 -10.89 3.90
CA ASP A 271 0.18 -10.58 4.94
C ASP A 271 -0.51 -10.23 6.26
N LYS A 272 -1.59 -9.43 6.18
CA LYS A 272 -2.43 -9.07 7.32
C LYS A 272 -3.19 -10.27 7.86
N GLU A 273 -3.75 -11.10 6.99
CA GLU A 273 -4.51 -12.28 7.41
C GLU A 273 -3.62 -13.34 8.07
N ILE A 274 -2.43 -13.62 7.51
CA ILE A 274 -1.45 -14.49 8.16
C ILE A 274 -1.02 -13.89 9.50
N GLY A 275 -0.69 -12.60 9.55
CA GLY A 275 -0.30 -11.92 10.79
C GLY A 275 -1.40 -11.98 11.87
N GLY A 276 -2.66 -11.75 11.49
CA GLY A 276 -3.83 -11.83 12.36
C GLY A 276 -4.15 -13.25 12.83
N ALA A 277 -3.97 -14.26 11.98
CA ALA A 277 -4.14 -15.66 12.34
C ALA A 277 -3.05 -16.13 13.33
N LEU A 278 -1.79 -15.68 13.14
CA LEU A 278 -0.70 -15.90 14.10
C LEU A 278 -1.00 -15.24 15.46
N GLN A 279 -1.45 -13.97 15.43
CA GLN A 279 -1.85 -13.23 16.64
C GLN A 279 -2.98 -13.94 17.38
N SER A 280 -4.02 -14.38 16.67
CA SER A 280 -5.16 -15.11 17.22
C SER A 280 -4.74 -16.46 17.82
N SER A 281 -3.74 -17.09 17.23
CA SER A 281 -3.12 -18.31 17.75
C SER A 281 -2.29 -18.08 19.02
N GLY A 282 -1.94 -16.83 19.35
CA GLY A 282 -1.15 -16.45 20.52
C GLY A 282 0.34 -16.27 20.22
N ILE A 283 0.69 -15.90 18.99
CA ILE A 283 2.04 -15.49 18.60
C ILE A 283 1.96 -13.99 18.32
N PRO A 284 2.52 -13.11 19.18
CA PRO A 284 2.57 -11.68 18.87
C PRO A 284 3.43 -11.45 17.63
N THR A 285 2.98 -10.55 16.75
CA THR A 285 3.52 -10.41 15.40
C THR A 285 3.93 -8.97 15.13
N VAL A 286 5.09 -8.78 14.51
CA VAL A 286 5.51 -7.53 13.88
C VAL A 286 5.45 -7.73 12.37
N GLY A 287 4.55 -7.01 11.70
CA GLY A 287 4.50 -6.93 10.25
C GLY A 287 5.40 -5.81 9.73
N VAL A 288 6.25 -6.09 8.75
CA VAL A 288 7.06 -5.14 8.01
C VAL A 288 6.40 -4.89 6.67
N ASP A 289 6.00 -3.64 6.42
CA ASP A 289 5.45 -3.20 5.14
C ASP A 289 6.59 -3.03 4.12
N SER A 290 6.80 -4.05 3.29
CA SER A 290 7.89 -4.10 2.31
C SER A 290 7.80 -3.00 1.26
N LEU A 291 6.59 -2.59 0.86
CA LEU A 291 6.39 -1.45 -0.07
C LEU A 291 7.04 -0.18 0.49
N ARG A 292 6.71 0.17 1.73
CA ARG A 292 7.23 1.41 2.34
C ARG A 292 8.68 1.26 2.76
N TYR A 293 9.09 0.07 3.20
CA TYR A 293 10.45 -0.18 3.69
C TYR A 293 11.49 -0.17 2.55
N PHE A 294 11.15 -0.79 1.43
CA PHE A 294 11.96 -0.89 0.20
C PHE A 294 11.52 0.10 -0.88
N TRP A 295 10.77 1.16 -0.52
CA TRP A 295 10.45 2.22 -1.47
C TRP A 295 11.72 2.83 -2.07
N SER A 296 12.78 3.00 -1.28
CA SER A 296 14.11 3.30 -1.81
C SER A 296 15.03 2.10 -1.62
N GLU A 297 16.02 1.97 -2.52
CA GLU A 297 17.02 0.90 -2.46
C GLU A 297 17.65 0.78 -1.06
N ARG A 298 17.66 -0.45 -0.54
CA ARG A 298 18.28 -0.80 0.74
C ARG A 298 19.52 -1.65 0.54
N LYS A 299 20.52 -1.50 1.40
CA LYS A 299 21.63 -2.45 1.45
C LYS A 299 21.19 -3.69 2.22
N PRO A 300 21.58 -4.91 1.80
CA PRO A 300 21.25 -6.14 2.51
C PRO A 300 21.63 -6.13 4.00
N GLN A 301 22.76 -5.51 4.34
CA GLN A 301 23.19 -5.36 5.75
C GLN A 301 22.25 -4.46 6.55
N ASP A 302 21.74 -3.37 5.95
CA ASP A 302 20.82 -2.46 6.64
C ASP A 302 19.51 -3.21 6.99
N VAL A 303 19.05 -4.10 6.11
CA VAL A 303 17.89 -4.98 6.37
C VAL A 303 18.14 -5.92 7.54
N ALA A 304 19.31 -6.54 7.61
CA ALA A 304 19.68 -7.44 8.72
C ALA A 304 19.83 -6.69 10.06
N ASP A 305 20.37 -5.48 10.02
CA ASP A 305 20.51 -4.61 11.19
C ASP A 305 19.13 -4.16 11.71
N ASP A 306 18.20 -3.80 10.82
CA ASP A 306 16.82 -3.46 11.19
C ASP A 306 16.04 -4.66 11.72
N LEU A 307 16.20 -5.85 11.11
CA LEU A 307 15.63 -7.08 11.66
C LEU A 307 16.17 -7.37 13.07
N THR A 308 17.46 -7.13 13.30
CA THR A 308 18.06 -7.25 14.64
C THR A 308 17.41 -6.29 15.64
N ARG A 309 17.17 -5.03 15.24
CA ARG A 309 16.48 -4.03 16.08
C ARG A 309 15.05 -4.45 16.41
N ILE A 310 14.31 -5.00 15.45
CA ILE A 310 12.95 -5.53 15.65
C ILE A 310 12.97 -6.69 16.64
N ILE A 311 13.84 -7.68 16.40
CA ILE A 311 13.98 -8.87 17.26
C ILE A 311 14.32 -8.47 18.69
N ASP A 312 15.35 -7.64 18.90
CA ASP A 312 15.78 -7.24 20.24
C ASP A 312 14.70 -6.42 20.97
N THR A 313 13.99 -5.53 20.27
CA THR A 313 12.94 -4.69 20.88
C THR A 313 11.74 -5.52 21.33
N TYR A 314 11.13 -6.26 20.40
CA TYR A 314 9.83 -6.88 20.66
C TYR A 314 9.95 -8.19 21.43
N ARG A 315 11.08 -8.90 21.34
CA ARG A 315 11.32 -10.05 22.24
C ARG A 315 11.43 -9.62 23.70
N HIS A 316 12.07 -8.49 23.96
CA HIS A 316 12.15 -7.95 25.31
C HIS A 316 10.80 -7.43 25.80
N GLN A 317 10.05 -6.73 24.94
CA GLN A 317 8.71 -6.22 25.26
C GLN A 317 7.72 -7.33 25.60
N TRP A 318 7.69 -8.42 24.82
CA TRP A 318 6.75 -9.52 25.02
C TRP A 318 7.32 -10.67 25.86
N HIS A 319 8.55 -10.55 26.34
CA HIS A 319 9.23 -11.55 27.18
C HIS A 319 9.30 -12.95 26.54
N VAL A 320 9.59 -13.02 25.24
CA VAL A 320 9.70 -14.27 24.47
C VAL A 320 11.13 -14.61 24.08
N LYS A 321 11.42 -15.90 23.93
CA LYS A 321 12.77 -16.39 23.57
C LYS A 321 12.97 -16.64 22.09
N HIS A 322 11.92 -17.05 21.39
CA HIS A 322 12.00 -17.52 20.03
C HIS A 322 11.42 -16.51 19.03
N VAL A 323 11.86 -16.63 17.78
CA VAL A 323 11.39 -15.84 16.65
C VAL A 323 10.97 -16.78 15.53
N LEU A 324 9.81 -16.53 14.96
CA LEU A 324 9.34 -17.07 13.69
C LEU A 324 9.53 -15.98 12.63
N LEU A 325 10.31 -16.23 11.59
CA LEU A 325 10.39 -15.36 10.43
C LEU A 325 9.40 -15.86 9.37
N VAL A 326 8.62 -14.95 8.78
CA VAL A 326 7.71 -15.25 7.68
C VAL A 326 7.93 -14.22 6.58
N GLY A 327 8.07 -14.67 5.33
CA GLY A 327 8.13 -13.78 4.17
C GLY A 327 7.19 -14.24 3.09
N TYR A 328 6.48 -13.31 2.47
CA TYR A 328 5.64 -13.55 1.30
C TYR A 328 6.19 -12.81 0.08
N SER A 329 6.26 -13.50 -1.06
CA SER A 329 6.71 -12.94 -2.34
C SER A 329 8.01 -12.15 -2.17
N PHE A 330 8.02 -10.84 -2.44
CA PHE A 330 9.16 -9.96 -2.20
C PHE A 330 9.82 -10.15 -0.81
N GLY A 331 9.03 -10.25 0.26
CA GLY A 331 9.54 -10.51 1.60
C GLY A 331 10.19 -11.89 1.74
N ALA A 332 9.70 -12.88 1.01
CA ALA A 332 10.27 -14.23 0.97
C ALA A 332 11.60 -14.27 0.22
N ASP A 333 11.79 -13.40 -0.77
CA ASP A 333 13.02 -13.29 -1.57
C ASP A 333 14.15 -12.67 -0.74
N VAL A 334 13.83 -11.68 0.09
CA VAL A 334 14.81 -10.92 0.88
C VAL A 334 15.23 -11.64 2.17
N LEU A 335 14.32 -12.39 2.81
CA LEU A 335 14.58 -12.98 4.12
C LEU A 335 15.75 -13.98 4.18
N PRO A 336 15.98 -14.88 3.20
CA PRO A 336 17.10 -15.82 3.25
C PRO A 336 18.46 -15.14 3.31
N ALA A 337 18.69 -14.15 2.45
CA ALA A 337 19.91 -13.34 2.45
C ALA A 337 20.05 -12.55 3.75
N THR A 338 18.95 -11.94 4.22
CA THR A 338 18.90 -11.21 5.49
C THR A 338 19.28 -12.10 6.67
N TYR A 339 18.72 -13.30 6.77
CA TYR A 339 19.06 -14.28 7.81
C TYR A 339 20.54 -14.64 7.77
N ASN A 340 21.12 -14.85 6.58
CA ASN A 340 22.52 -15.20 6.44
C ASN A 340 23.48 -14.13 7.00
N LEU A 341 23.07 -12.85 6.96
CA LEU A 341 23.81 -11.70 7.49
C LEU A 341 23.64 -11.46 8.99
N LEU A 342 22.66 -12.08 9.65
CA LEU A 342 22.50 -12.00 11.11
C LEU A 342 23.70 -12.60 11.84
N THR A 343 24.02 -12.06 13.02
CA THR A 343 25.04 -12.65 13.88
C THR A 343 24.52 -13.92 14.56
N ASP A 344 25.43 -14.74 15.08
CA ASP A 344 25.07 -15.96 15.82
C ASP A 344 24.14 -15.67 17.02
N LYS A 345 24.27 -14.47 17.63
CA LYS A 345 23.41 -14.03 18.74
C LYS A 345 21.95 -13.93 18.30
N GLU A 346 21.67 -13.40 17.12
CA GLU A 346 20.30 -13.28 16.63
C GLU A 346 19.81 -14.61 16.06
N LYS A 347 20.67 -15.34 15.32
CA LYS A 347 20.33 -16.65 14.73
C LYS A 347 19.87 -17.67 15.78
N GLN A 348 20.45 -17.67 16.98
CA GLN A 348 20.04 -18.61 18.04
C GLN A 348 18.58 -18.42 18.52
N HIS A 349 17.97 -17.27 18.23
CA HIS A 349 16.58 -17.00 18.58
C HIS A 349 15.60 -17.45 17.49
N ILE A 350 16.06 -17.64 16.25
CA ILE A 350 15.21 -18.04 15.14
C ILE A 350 14.86 -19.53 15.27
N ALA A 351 13.59 -19.82 15.46
CA ALA A 351 13.08 -21.19 15.59
C ALA A 351 12.53 -21.73 14.26
N GLN A 352 12.11 -20.86 13.34
CA GLN A 352 11.60 -21.22 12.03
C GLN A 352 11.68 -20.03 11.06
N ILE A 353 11.87 -20.34 9.78
CA ILE A 353 11.74 -19.42 8.65
C ILE A 353 10.71 -20.03 7.69
N SER A 354 9.58 -19.35 7.49
CA SER A 354 8.53 -19.73 6.55
C SER A 354 8.55 -18.79 5.37
N LEU A 355 8.81 -19.31 4.18
CA LEU A 355 8.92 -18.56 2.93
C LEU A 355 7.77 -18.97 2.01
N LEU A 356 7.05 -17.99 1.48
CA LEU A 356 5.82 -18.21 0.72
C LEU A 356 5.96 -17.55 -0.66
N ALA A 357 5.81 -18.35 -1.72
CA ALA A 357 5.89 -17.91 -3.12
C ALA A 357 7.22 -17.20 -3.41
N VAL A 358 8.31 -17.95 -3.28
CA VAL A 358 9.68 -17.42 -3.37
C VAL A 358 10.05 -17.33 -4.84
N SER A 359 10.46 -16.18 -5.34
CA SER A 359 10.92 -16.03 -6.71
C SER A 359 12.40 -16.45 -6.87
N HIS A 360 12.86 -16.48 -8.12
CA HIS A 360 14.27 -16.72 -8.46
C HIS A 360 15.14 -15.47 -8.44
N GLU A 361 14.59 -14.32 -8.07
CA GLU A 361 15.28 -13.03 -8.10
C GLU A 361 15.06 -12.29 -6.78
N VAL A 362 16.10 -11.67 -6.24
CA VAL A 362 15.95 -10.76 -5.10
C VAL A 362 16.25 -9.33 -5.54
N ASP A 363 15.34 -8.44 -5.19
CA ASP A 363 15.50 -6.99 -5.29
C ASP A 363 15.49 -6.37 -3.89
N TYR A 364 16.17 -5.23 -3.74
CA TYR A 364 16.16 -4.44 -2.51
C TYR A 364 15.54 -3.05 -2.71
N GLU A 365 14.79 -2.88 -3.80
CA GLU A 365 13.95 -1.74 -4.11
C GLU A 365 12.68 -2.25 -4.80
N VAL A 366 11.52 -1.77 -4.36
CA VAL A 366 10.26 -2.10 -5.02
C VAL A 366 10.08 -1.20 -6.24
N SER A 367 10.22 -1.76 -7.44
CA SER A 367 10.07 -1.00 -8.69
C SER A 367 8.62 -1.00 -9.19
N VAL A 368 8.18 0.12 -9.77
CA VAL A 368 6.84 0.22 -10.41
C VAL A 368 6.73 -0.73 -11.61
N SER A 369 7.86 -1.06 -12.26
CA SER A 369 7.93 -2.07 -13.33
C SER A 369 7.69 -3.49 -12.83
N GLY A 370 8.16 -3.83 -11.62
CA GLY A 370 7.91 -5.12 -10.97
C GLY A 370 6.42 -5.43 -10.86
N TRP A 371 5.63 -4.45 -10.42
CA TRP A 371 4.17 -4.58 -10.31
C TRP A 371 3.43 -4.72 -11.63
N LEU A 372 4.02 -4.26 -12.75
CA LEU A 372 3.45 -4.42 -14.10
C LEU A 372 3.83 -5.77 -14.73
N GLY A 373 4.36 -6.71 -13.93
CA GLY A 373 4.75 -8.05 -14.38
C GLY A 373 6.07 -8.07 -15.15
N VAL A 374 6.90 -7.04 -15.02
CA VAL A 374 8.26 -7.03 -15.56
C VAL A 374 9.19 -7.52 -14.46
N ALA A 375 9.84 -8.67 -14.67
CA ALA A 375 10.88 -9.15 -13.78
C ALA A 375 11.91 -8.04 -13.48
N GLY A 376 12.40 -8.01 -12.23
CA GLY A 376 13.45 -7.10 -11.82
C GLY A 376 14.73 -7.29 -12.65
N ASP A 377 15.76 -6.50 -12.36
CA ASP A 377 17.05 -6.76 -13.01
C ASP A 377 17.79 -7.97 -12.41
N GLY A 378 17.21 -8.60 -11.36
CA GLY A 378 17.72 -9.78 -10.68
C GLY A 378 19.13 -9.60 -10.13
N SER A 379 19.56 -8.34 -9.95
CA SER A 379 20.99 -8.01 -9.81
C SER A 379 21.59 -8.44 -8.46
N ALA A 380 20.76 -8.73 -7.45
CA ALA A 380 21.22 -9.10 -6.12
C ALA A 380 21.27 -10.61 -5.84
N GLY A 381 20.79 -11.48 -6.75
CA GLY A 381 21.00 -12.93 -6.71
C GLY A 381 19.72 -13.77 -6.72
N ASP A 382 19.87 -15.06 -6.41
CA ASP A 382 18.79 -16.07 -6.40
C ASP A 382 18.51 -16.53 -4.96
N PRO A 383 17.30 -16.28 -4.41
CA PRO A 383 16.92 -16.71 -3.05
C PRO A 383 17.16 -18.20 -2.77
N ALA A 384 17.01 -19.10 -3.76
CA ALA A 384 17.30 -20.52 -3.58
C ALA A 384 18.78 -20.78 -3.22
N SER A 385 19.69 -19.95 -3.72
CA SER A 385 21.11 -20.03 -3.37
C SER A 385 21.38 -19.61 -1.93
N ASP A 386 20.62 -18.66 -1.40
CA ASP A 386 20.72 -18.22 0.00
C ASP A 386 20.05 -19.20 0.96
N ILE A 387 18.91 -19.80 0.58
CA ILE A 387 18.24 -20.84 1.37
C ILE A 387 19.17 -22.04 1.60
N ARG A 388 19.94 -22.46 0.59
CA ARG A 388 20.90 -23.58 0.72
C ARG A 388 22.02 -23.35 1.75
N LYS A 389 22.22 -22.11 2.21
CA LYS A 389 23.21 -21.76 3.25
C LYS A 389 22.62 -21.82 4.67
N ILE A 390 21.29 -21.94 4.79
CA ILE A 390 20.56 -22.00 6.06
C ILE A 390 20.50 -23.45 6.55
N ASP A 391 20.45 -23.66 7.87
CA ASP A 391 20.12 -24.98 8.41
C ASP A 391 18.73 -25.40 7.89
N PRO A 392 18.62 -26.45 7.06
CA PRO A 392 17.35 -26.84 6.46
C PRO A 392 16.29 -27.22 7.51
N ALA A 393 16.70 -27.57 8.74
CA ALA A 393 15.77 -27.83 9.84
C ALA A 393 14.94 -26.61 10.24
N LEU A 394 15.37 -25.39 9.91
CA LEU A 394 14.64 -24.15 10.19
C LEU A 394 13.62 -23.77 9.11
N VAL A 395 13.78 -24.27 7.88
CA VAL A 395 13.09 -23.71 6.70
C VAL A 395 11.82 -24.48 6.36
N GLN A 396 10.73 -23.73 6.14
CA GLN A 396 9.52 -24.13 5.42
C GLN A 396 9.38 -23.29 4.15
N CYS A 397 9.20 -23.93 3.00
CA CYS A 397 9.09 -23.28 1.69
C CYS A 397 7.75 -23.66 1.05
N PHE A 398 6.82 -22.72 0.99
CA PHE A 398 5.48 -22.87 0.43
C PHE A 398 5.46 -22.34 -1.00
N TYR A 399 4.80 -23.07 -1.91
CA TYR A 399 4.61 -22.63 -3.30
C TYR A 399 3.21 -23.02 -3.80
N GLY A 400 2.66 -22.19 -4.70
CA GLY A 400 1.42 -22.46 -5.40
C GLY A 400 1.65 -23.49 -6.51
N THR A 401 0.82 -24.51 -6.60
CA THR A 401 1.00 -25.56 -7.63
C THR A 401 0.75 -25.08 -9.05
N ASP A 402 0.06 -23.95 -9.23
CA ASP A 402 -0.26 -23.39 -10.56
C ASP A 402 0.87 -22.52 -11.12
N ASP A 403 1.85 -22.11 -10.29
CA ASP A 403 2.98 -21.22 -10.62
C ASP A 403 4.35 -21.89 -10.40
N ASP A 404 4.42 -23.22 -10.52
CA ASP A 404 5.59 -24.02 -10.12
C ASP A 404 6.90 -23.74 -10.88
N ASP A 405 6.82 -23.17 -12.08
CA ASP A 405 7.98 -22.83 -12.92
C ASP A 405 8.65 -21.50 -12.51
N ASP A 406 7.93 -20.58 -11.87
CA ASP A 406 8.45 -19.27 -11.43
C ASP A 406 8.87 -19.27 -9.95
N ASP A 407 8.39 -20.26 -9.18
CA ASP A 407 8.68 -20.46 -7.77
C ASP A 407 10.01 -21.20 -7.54
N ALA A 408 10.83 -20.72 -6.61
CA ALA A 408 12.13 -21.27 -6.30
C ALA A 408 12.08 -22.50 -5.38
N CYS A 409 11.01 -22.66 -4.60
CA CYS A 409 10.86 -23.76 -3.64
C CYS A 409 10.94 -25.16 -4.29
N PRO A 410 10.27 -25.46 -5.43
CA PRO A 410 10.41 -26.73 -6.16
C PRO A 410 11.86 -27.11 -6.53
N THR A 411 12.75 -26.12 -6.70
CA THR A 411 14.16 -26.36 -7.05
C THR A 411 15.02 -26.86 -5.88
N LEU A 412 14.47 -26.86 -4.66
CA LEU A 412 15.15 -27.29 -3.43
C LEU A 412 14.82 -28.75 -3.03
N LYS A 413 14.08 -29.49 -3.87
CA LYS A 413 13.61 -30.86 -3.58
C LYS A 413 14.69 -31.91 -3.33
N ASP A 414 15.92 -31.61 -3.70
CA ASP A 414 17.11 -32.43 -3.42
C ASP A 414 17.77 -32.11 -2.06
N THR A 415 17.23 -31.13 -1.33
CA THR A 415 17.68 -30.71 0.00
C THR A 415 16.75 -31.23 1.11
N PRO A 416 17.17 -31.19 2.39
CA PRO A 416 16.30 -31.54 3.52
C PRO A 416 15.27 -30.45 3.91
N VAL A 417 15.12 -29.37 3.13
CA VAL A 417 14.16 -28.29 3.40
C VAL A 417 12.72 -28.83 3.36
N GLU A 418 11.86 -28.34 4.23
CA GLU A 418 10.44 -28.69 4.23
C GLU A 418 9.71 -27.93 3.12
N ILE A 419 9.50 -28.58 1.98
CA ILE A 419 8.77 -28.01 0.82
C ILE A 419 7.29 -28.39 0.90
N ILE A 420 6.42 -27.40 0.80
CA ILE A 420 4.97 -27.54 1.03
C ILE A 420 4.21 -27.01 -0.19
N PRO A 421 3.71 -27.87 -1.09
CA PRO A 421 2.80 -27.45 -2.14
C PRO A 421 1.45 -27.03 -1.55
N VAL A 422 0.86 -26.00 -2.14
CA VAL A 422 -0.48 -25.50 -1.83
C VAL A 422 -1.22 -25.35 -3.15
N ASP A 423 -2.45 -25.85 -3.22
CA ASP A 423 -3.28 -25.66 -4.41
C ASP A 423 -3.50 -24.15 -4.66
N GLY A 424 -3.45 -23.74 -5.93
CA GLY A 424 -3.58 -22.34 -6.35
C GLY A 424 -2.28 -21.75 -6.92
N GLY A 425 -2.34 -20.47 -7.28
CA GLY A 425 -1.19 -19.70 -7.76
C GLY A 425 -0.46 -18.93 -6.66
N HIS A 426 0.15 -17.80 -7.03
CA HIS A 426 1.00 -16.93 -6.21
C HIS A 426 0.31 -16.38 -4.95
N HIS A 427 -1.03 -16.37 -4.94
CA HIS A 427 -1.87 -15.94 -3.83
C HIS A 427 -2.54 -17.11 -3.09
N PHE A 428 -2.18 -18.37 -3.37
CA PHE A 428 -2.62 -19.57 -2.64
C PHE A 428 -4.14 -19.74 -2.50
N ASP A 429 -4.93 -19.26 -3.48
CA ASP A 429 -6.40 -19.32 -3.54
C ASP A 429 -7.16 -18.74 -2.33
N GLY A 430 -6.49 -17.96 -1.47
CA GLY A 430 -7.12 -17.17 -0.40
C GLY A 430 -7.36 -17.88 0.94
N ASP A 431 -6.96 -19.15 1.14
CA ASP A 431 -7.10 -19.84 2.44
C ASP A 431 -5.92 -19.54 3.39
N TYR A 432 -5.80 -18.26 3.78
CA TYR A 432 -4.68 -17.76 4.58
C TYR A 432 -4.70 -18.26 6.03
N GLU A 433 -5.89 -18.57 6.57
CA GLU A 433 -6.00 -19.23 7.87
C GLU A 433 -5.39 -20.64 7.87
N ALA A 434 -5.67 -21.45 6.84
CA ALA A 434 -5.06 -22.77 6.72
C ALA A 434 -3.54 -22.68 6.53
N LEU A 435 -3.06 -21.68 5.80
CA LEU A 435 -1.64 -21.42 5.60
C LEU A 435 -0.93 -21.04 6.91
N ALA A 436 -1.49 -20.08 7.66
CA ALA A 436 -1.00 -19.70 8.98
C ALA A 436 -1.03 -20.87 9.99
N LYS A 437 -2.02 -21.75 9.88
CA LYS A 437 -2.07 -22.98 10.68
C LYS A 437 -0.90 -23.91 10.34
N ARG A 438 -0.58 -24.15 9.07
CA ARG A 438 0.57 -24.98 8.65
C ARG A 438 1.89 -24.40 9.15
N ILE A 439 2.04 -23.07 9.10
CA ILE A 439 3.19 -22.36 9.68
C ILE A 439 3.31 -22.63 11.18
N THR A 440 2.20 -22.51 11.92
CA THR A 440 2.16 -22.72 13.37
C THR A 440 2.40 -24.18 13.77
N ASP A 441 1.90 -25.14 12.99
CA ASP A 441 2.16 -26.57 13.19
C ASP A 441 3.66 -26.88 13.01
N GLY A 442 4.30 -26.29 12.00
CA GLY A 442 5.74 -26.34 11.79
C GLY A 442 6.53 -25.83 12.98
N LEU A 443 6.14 -24.66 13.51
CA LEU A 443 6.80 -24.03 14.65
C LEU A 443 6.69 -24.91 15.89
N THR A 444 5.50 -25.46 16.15
CA THR A 444 5.22 -26.34 17.29
C THR A 444 6.15 -27.56 17.27
N LYS A 445 6.28 -28.20 16.10
CA LYS A 445 7.18 -29.34 15.89
C LYS A 445 8.65 -28.98 16.16
N ARG A 446 9.12 -27.82 15.68
CA ARG A 446 10.52 -27.35 15.86
C ARG A 446 10.84 -26.97 17.31
N LEU A 447 9.85 -26.47 18.05
CA LEU A 447 9.97 -26.21 19.49
C LEU A 447 9.87 -27.49 20.35
N GLY A 448 9.58 -28.65 19.75
CA GLY A 448 9.44 -29.93 20.45
C GLY A 448 8.21 -29.99 21.36
N ARG A 449 7.11 -29.34 20.96
CA ARG A 449 5.85 -29.25 21.71
C ARG A 449 4.75 -30.15 21.15
#